data_AF-A0A1V5GR50-F1
#
_entry.id   AF-A0A1V5GR50-F1
#
_cell.length_a   1.000
_cell.length_b   1.000
_cell.length_c   1.000
_cell.angle_alpha   90.00
_cell.angle_beta   90.00
_cell.angle_gamma   90.00
#
_symmetry.space_group_name_H-M   'P 1'
#
loop_
_entity.id
_entity.type
_entity.pdbx_description
1 polymer ?
#
loop_
_entity_poly.entity_id
_entity_poly.type
_entity_poly.pdbx_seq_one_letter_code
_entity_poly.pdbx_strand_id
1 'polypeptide(L)' 'MSENIFELTPEEEFKMKFEKYFPEFFENLKNDTLDTNEELKQKTIEMAGLARKAGIELKDYTMKYIGEYGYDKQL' A
#
# COMPACT_ATOMS: atom_id res chain seq x y z
N MET A 1 -1.69 -8.60 35.73
CA MET A 1 -1.20 -7.71 34.66
C MET A 1 -1.08 -8.57 33.42
N SER A 2 -2.18 -8.77 32.68
CA SER A 2 -2.15 -9.47 31.40
C SER A 2 -1.82 -8.43 30.33
N GLU A 3 -0.60 -8.48 29.80
CA GLU A 3 -0.18 -7.64 28.69
C GLU A 3 -1.10 -7.94 27.50
N ASN A 4 -2.02 -7.01 27.21
CA ASN A 4 -2.72 -6.99 25.93
C ASN A 4 -1.69 -6.60 24.87
N ILE A 5 -1.03 -7.61 24.30
CA ILE A 5 -0.31 -7.46 23.05
C ILE A 5 -1.40 -7.17 22.01
N PHE A 6 -1.60 -5.89 21.67
CA PHE A 6 -2.38 -5.50 20.50
C PHE A 6 -1.63 -5.99 19.26
N GLU A 7 -1.79 -7.28 18.94
CA GLU A 7 -1.35 -7.83 17.67
C GLU A 7 -2.31 -7.29 16.61
N LEU A 8 -1.82 -6.37 15.77
CA LEU A 8 -2.62 -5.84 14.67
C LEU A 8 -3.11 -7.00 13.81
N THR A 9 -4.37 -6.93 13.40
CA THR A 9 -4.87 -7.88 12.40
C THR A 9 -4.09 -7.69 11.10
N PRO A 10 -3.98 -8.74 10.26
CA PRO A 10 -3.31 -8.61 8.95
C PRO A 10 -3.87 -7.47 8.08
N GLU A 11 -5.17 -7.20 8.20
CA GLU A 11 -5.83 -6.07 7.52
C GLU A 11 -5.37 -4.71 8.05
N GLU A 12 -5.31 -4.53 9.38
CA GLU A 12 -4.84 -3.28 9.98
C GLU A 12 -3.37 -3.03 9.69
N GLU A 13 -2.54 -4.08 9.74
CA GLU A 13 -1.13 -4.01 9.36
C GLU A 13 -0.98 -3.57 7.89
N PHE A 14 -1.75 -4.19 6.99
CA PHE A 14 -1.76 -3.83 5.58
C PHE A 14 -2.16 -2.37 5.38
N LYS A 15 -3.30 -1.93 5.94
CA LYS A 15 -3.80 -0.56 5.77
C LYS A 15 -2.81 0.48 6.27
N MET A 16 -2.26 0.26 7.47
CA MET A 16 -1.27 1.18 8.06
C MET A 16 0.00 1.30 7.23
N LYS A 17 0.49 0.18 6.67
CA LYS A 17 1.69 0.19 5.83
C LYS A 17 1.40 0.74 4.43
N PHE A 18 0.23 0.44 3.87
CA PHE A 18 -0.22 0.93 2.57
C PHE A 18 -0.31 2.46 2.56
N GLU A 19 -0.90 3.08 3.60
CA GLU A 19 -0.99 4.54 3.71
C GLU A 19 0.37 5.25 3.67
N LYS A 20 1.42 4.60 4.19
CA LYS A 20 2.80 5.13 4.17
C LYS A 20 3.49 4.90 2.82
N TYR A 21 3.25 3.74 2.22
CA TYR A 21 3.83 3.33 0.94
C TYR A 21 3.22 4.07 -0.27
N PHE A 22 1.90 4.30 -0.23
CA PHE A 22 1.13 4.73 -1.39
C PHE A 22 1.57 6.09 -1.97
N PRO A 23 1.89 7.13 -1.18
CA PRO A 23 2.36 8.41 -1.73
C PRO A 23 3.62 8.27 -2.58
N GLU A 24 4.62 7.51 -2.11
CA GLU A 24 5.87 7.25 -2.82
C GLU A 24 5.62 6.45 -4.11
N PHE A 25 4.78 5.42 -4.03
CA PHE A 25 4.37 4.63 -5.18
C PHE A 25 3.69 5.49 -6.26
N PHE A 26 2.76 6.34 -5.84
CA PHE A 26 1.99 7.19 -6.74
C PHE A 26 2.84 8.28 -7.40
N GLU A 27 3.80 8.86 -6.67
CA GLU A 27 4.75 9.82 -7.25
C GLU A 27 5.65 9.17 -8.31
N ASN A 28 6.16 7.97 -8.06
CA ASN A 28 6.97 7.24 -9.04
C ASN A 28 6.14 6.77 -10.24
N LEU A 29 4.86 6.43 -10.04
CA LEU A 29 3.93 6.13 -11.13
C LEU A 29 3.73 7.36 -12.03
N LYS A 30 3.59 8.55 -11.45
CA LYS A 30 3.46 9.81 -12.21
C LYS A 30 4.72 10.17 -12.99
N ASN A 31 5.89 9.89 -12.43
CA ASN A 31 7.18 10.23 -13.04
C ASN A 31 7.70 9.15 -14.01
N ASP A 32 6.95 8.05 -14.21
CA ASP A 32 7.36 6.90 -15.02
C ASP A 32 8.70 6.26 -14.57
N THR A 33 8.96 6.30 -13.25
CA THR A 33 10.23 5.82 -12.66
C THR A 33 10.10 4.49 -11.91
N LEU A 34 8.91 3.87 -11.92
CA LEU A 34 8.65 2.60 -11.24
C LEU A 34 9.64 1.49 -11.64
N ASP A 35 9.93 1.39 -12.93
CA ASP A 35 10.81 0.34 -13.46
C ASP A 35 12.29 0.56 -13.14
N THR A 36 12.68 1.78 -12.75
CA THR A 36 14.07 2.12 -12.40
C THR A 36 14.32 2.13 -10.90
N ASN A 37 13.28 2.11 -10.08
CA ASN A 37 13.38 2.19 -8.63
C ASN A 37 13.28 0.79 -7.99
N GLU A 38 14.44 0.13 -7.86
CA GLU A 38 14.53 -1.23 -7.28
C GLU A 38 14.04 -1.29 -5.82
N GLU A 39 14.23 -0.25 -5.02
CA GLU A 39 13.72 -0.19 -3.65
C GLU A 39 12.19 -0.22 -3.64
N LEU A 40 11.57 0.58 -4.51
CA LEU A 40 10.12 0.64 -4.62
C LEU A 40 9.52 -0.68 -5.14
N LYS A 41 10.23 -1.40 -6.03
CA LYS A 41 9.83 -2.75 -6.44
C LYS A 41 9.78 -3.71 -5.24
N GLN A 42 10.79 -3.70 -4.38
CA GLN A 42 10.79 -4.53 -3.17
C GLN A 42 9.64 -4.16 -2.22
N LYS A 43 9.42 -2.87 -1.97
CA LYS A 43 8.27 -2.40 -1.18
C LYS A 43 6.94 -2.85 -1.76
N THR A 44 6.81 -2.85 -3.09
CA THR A 44 5.60 -3.31 -3.80
C THR A 44 5.38 -4.81 -3.62
N ILE A 45 6.44 -5.62 -3.68
CA ILE A 45 6.39 -7.07 -3.41
C ILE A 45 5.97 -7.32 -1.96
N GLU A 46 6.53 -6.58 -1.00
CA GLU A 46 6.16 -6.66 0.41
C GLU A 46 4.69 -6.29 0.63
N MET A 47 4.21 -5.21 0.00
CA MET A 47 2.80 -4.81 0.07
C MET A 47 1.87 -5.87 -0.53
N ALA A 48 2.24 -6.50 -1.64
CA ALA A 48 1.46 -7.60 -2.21
C ALA A 48 1.39 -8.80 -1.24
N GLY A 49 2.49 -9.07 -0.52
CA GLY A 49 2.51 -10.10 0.53
C GLY A 49 1.57 -9.79 1.69
N LEU A 50 1.53 -8.54 2.15
CA LEU A 50 0.62 -8.10 3.22
C LEU A 50 -0.84 -8.11 2.77
N ALA A 51 -1.14 -7.59 1.58
CA ALA A 51 -2.47 -7.63 0.99
C ALA A 51 -2.99 -9.07 0.92
N ARG A 52 -2.15 -10.01 0.44
CA ARG A 52 -2.50 -11.43 0.38
C ARG A 52 -2.78 -12.04 1.75
N LYS A 53 -1.99 -11.70 2.79
CA LYS A 53 -2.24 -12.15 4.16
C LYS A 53 -3.55 -11.60 4.73
N ALA A 54 -3.92 -10.38 4.32
CA ALA A 54 -5.19 -9.74 4.68
C ALA A 54 -6.39 -10.23 3.85
N GLY A 55 -6.17 -11.09 2.83
CA GLY A 55 -7.24 -11.48 1.90
C GLY A 55 -7.70 -10.33 0.99
N ILE A 56 -6.87 -9.31 0.81
CA ILE A 56 -7.13 -8.12 0.01
C ILE A 56 -6.42 -8.28 -1.34
N GLU A 57 -7.13 -7.98 -2.43
CA GLU A 57 -6.45 -7.82 -3.71
C GLU A 57 -5.86 -6.41 -3.83
N LEU A 58 -4.52 -6.35 -3.97
CA LEU A 58 -3.76 -5.10 -3.89
C LEU A 58 -4.17 -4.13 -4.99
N LYS A 59 -4.37 -4.63 -6.22
CA LYS A 59 -4.77 -3.80 -7.36
C LYS A 59 -6.12 -3.14 -7.14
N ASP A 60 -7.12 -3.92 -6.73
CA ASP A 60 -8.47 -3.42 -6.49
C ASP A 60 -8.50 -2.43 -5.33
N TYR A 61 -7.78 -2.72 -4.25
CA TYR A 61 -7.62 -1.81 -3.12
C TYR A 61 -6.96 -0.50 -3.54
N THR A 62 -5.90 -0.56 -4.33
CA THR A 62 -5.19 0.62 -4.83
C THR A 62 -6.09 1.50 -5.69
N MET A 63 -6.84 0.91 -6.62
CA MET A 63 -7.79 1.65 -7.47
C MET A 63 -8.92 2.29 -6.64
N LYS A 64 -9.44 1.55 -5.66
CA LYS A 64 -10.44 2.08 -4.73
C LYS A 64 -9.88 3.25 -3.91
N TYR A 65 -8.67 3.10 -3.36
CA TYR A 65 -8.00 4.15 -2.60
C TYR A 65 -7.78 5.42 -3.43
N ILE A 66 -7.35 5.28 -4.69
CA ILE A 66 -7.24 6.41 -5.62
C ILE A 66 -8.60 7.11 -5.81
N GLY A 67 -9.67 6.33 -6.02
CA GLY A 67 -11.02 6.85 -6.23
C GLY A 67 -11.64 7.53 -4.99
N GLU A 68 -11.38 7.00 -3.79
CA GLU A 68 -11.91 7.54 -2.53
C GLU A 68 -11.17 8.80 -2.08
N TYR A 69 -9.85 8.85 -2.24
CA TYR A 69 -9.02 9.95 -1.77
C TYR A 69 -8.76 11.03 -2.84
N GLY A 70 -9.36 10.89 -4.02
CA GLY A 70 -9.35 11.94 -5.05
C GLY A 70 -7.96 12.27 -5.55
N TYR A 71 -7.09 11.26 -5.71
CA TYR A 71 -5.76 11.44 -6.32
C TYR A 71 -5.82 11.85 -7.81
N ASP A 72 -7.03 11.94 -8.34
CA ASP A 72 -7.36 12.45 -9.66
C ASP A 72 -8.02 13.85 -9.57
N LYS A 73 -7.20 14.89 -9.57
CA LYS A 73 -7.58 16.25 -10.01
C LYS A 73 -6.43 17.02 -10.70
N GLN A 74 -5.37 16.33 -11.16
CA GLN A 74 -4.28 16.94 -11.96
C GLN A 74 -3.61 15.93 -12.91
N LEU A 75 -4.36 15.00 -13.50
CA LEU A 75 -3.93 14.29 -14.71
C LEU A 75 -4.67 14.87 -15.93
#